data_AF-A0AAD6XHP4-F1
#
_entry.id   AF-A0AAD6XHP4-F1
#
_cell.length_a   1.000
_cell.length_b   1.000
_cell.length_c   1.000
_cell.angle_alpha   90.00
_cell.angle_beta   90.00
_cell.angle_gamma   90.00
#
_symmetry.space_group_name_H-M   'P 1'
#
loop_
_entity.id
_entity.type
_entity.pdbx_description
1 polymer ?
#
loop_
_entity_poly.entity_id
_entity_poly.type
_entity_poly.pdbx_seq_one_letter_code
_entity_poly.pdbx_strand_id
1 'polypeptide(L)'
;MFLVLALAILVIYRIFCTLPNRRRPVSQANTKSLAVFLGSGGHTSEALALISALDFSRYSPRTYVISEGDSFSAQKARDLELLKETGAGPAQYTLLTIPRARRVHQSLLATPPTALVSLLSCIYHITLAHIPFPFRKRPPFADILILNGPGTCFTLCIAVYINKFLGLSAPRVIYIESFARVESLSLSGKLLYPFVDRFIVQWEQLQEKVPGAEFRGLLV
;
A
#
# COMPACT_ATOMS: atom_id res chain seq x y z
N MET A 1 1.03 32.90 -22.04
CA MET A 1 -0.16 32.05 -22.23
C MET A 1 0.18 30.69 -22.83
N PHE A 2 0.86 30.63 -23.99
CA PHE A 2 1.25 29.36 -24.64
C PHE A 2 2.10 28.41 -23.78
N LEU A 3 3.10 28.92 -23.04
CA LEU A 3 3.94 28.10 -22.16
C LEU A 3 3.14 27.44 -21.02
N VAL A 4 2.23 28.20 -20.39
CA VAL A 4 1.38 27.71 -19.31
C VAL A 4 0.43 26.63 -19.82
N LEU A 5 -0.15 26.83 -21.01
CA LEU A 5 -1.02 25.84 -21.64
C LEU A 5 -0.24 24.57 -22.01
N ALA A 6 0.95 24.69 -22.60
CA ALA A 6 1.80 23.57 -22.94
C ALA A 6 2.21 22.77 -21.68
N LEU A 7 2.60 23.45 -20.60
CA LEU A 7 2.92 22.80 -19.32
C LEU A 7 1.69 22.08 -18.74
N ALA A 8 0.52 22.70 -18.77
CA ALA A 8 -0.71 22.07 -18.29
C ALA A 8 -1.05 20.79 -19.09
N ILE A 9 -0.92 20.83 -20.42
CA ILE A 9 -1.11 19.65 -21.29
C ILE A 9 -0.12 18.54 -20.93
N LEU A 10 1.17 18.87 -20.74
CA LEU A 10 2.18 17.89 -20.35
C LEU A 10 1.89 17.27 -18.98
N VAL A 11 1.45 18.06 -18.01
CA VAL A 11 1.05 17.57 -16.68
C VAL A 11 -0.16 16.65 -16.77
N ILE A 12 -1.20 17.04 -17.52
CA ILE A 12 -2.41 16.22 -17.72
C ILE A 12 -2.05 14.91 -18.43
N TYR A 13 -1.24 14.99 -19.49
CA TYR A 13 -0.74 13.81 -20.21
C TYR A 13 0.05 12.89 -19.26
N ARG A 14 0.90 13.47 -18.41
CA ARG A 14 1.66 12.70 -17.42
C ARG A 14 0.74 12.03 -16.41
N ILE A 15 -0.24 12.74 -15.86
CA ILE A 15 -1.25 12.17 -14.95
C ILE A 15 -1.94 10.99 -15.62
N PHE A 16 -2.42 11.16 -16.85
CA PHE A 16 -3.09 10.10 -17.61
C PHE A 16 -2.19 8.87 -17.81
N CYS A 17 -0.92 9.07 -18.16
CA CYS A 17 0.06 7.99 -18.30
C CYS A 17 0.36 7.27 -16.96
N THR A 18 0.15 7.93 -15.83
CA THR A 18 0.39 7.34 -14.49
C THR A 18 -0.83 6.65 -13.88
N LEU A 19 -2.00 6.76 -14.50
CA LEU A 19 -3.19 6.05 -14.05
C LEU A 19 -2.94 4.54 -14.01
N PRO A 20 -3.59 3.82 -13.08
CA PRO A 20 -3.27 2.43 -12.82
C PRO A 20 -3.63 1.57 -14.03
N ASN A 21 -2.65 0.82 -14.53
CA ASN A 21 -2.87 -0.14 -15.60
C ASN A 21 -3.19 -1.51 -14.99
N ARG A 22 -4.49 -1.81 -14.83
CA ARG A 22 -4.98 -3.09 -14.28
C ARG A 22 -4.51 -4.30 -15.11
N ARG A 23 -4.16 -4.12 -16.38
CA ARG A 23 -3.69 -5.17 -17.29
C ARG A 23 -2.18 -5.38 -17.28
N ARG A 24 -1.42 -4.63 -16.48
CA ARG A 24 0.04 -4.77 -16.43
C ARG A 24 0.41 -6.23 -16.08
N PRO A 25 1.19 -6.94 -16.92
CA PRO A 25 1.59 -8.30 -16.61
C PRO A 25 2.49 -8.34 -15.37
N VAL A 26 2.39 -9.42 -14.60
CA VAL A 26 3.26 -9.65 -13.45
C VAL A 26 4.64 -10.04 -13.97
N SER A 27 5.68 -9.30 -13.57
CA SER A 27 7.06 -9.65 -13.88
C SER A 27 7.40 -11.02 -13.26
N GLN A 28 7.92 -11.94 -14.07
CA GLN A 28 8.29 -13.31 -13.68
C GLN A 28 9.61 -13.38 -12.87
N ALA A 29 9.99 -12.33 -12.15
CA ALA A 29 11.18 -12.41 -11.32
C ALA A 29 11.00 -13.48 -10.22
N ASN A 30 12.08 -14.23 -9.95
CA ASN A 30 12.07 -15.31 -8.96
C ASN A 30 11.74 -14.82 -7.55
N THR A 31 12.14 -13.59 -7.21
CA THR A 31 11.83 -12.95 -5.92
C THR A 31 11.28 -11.55 -6.11
N LYS A 32 10.40 -11.12 -5.19
CA LYS A 32 9.76 -9.79 -5.16
C LYS A 32 9.77 -9.23 -3.76
N SER A 33 10.19 -7.98 -3.61
CA SER A 33 10.06 -7.25 -2.34
C SER A 33 8.61 -6.88 -2.08
N LEU A 34 8.14 -7.10 -0.84
CA LEU A 34 6.75 -6.94 -0.45
C LEU A 34 6.63 -5.93 0.69
N ALA A 35 5.87 -4.87 0.49
CA ALA A 35 5.41 -4.00 1.56
C ALA A 35 3.95 -4.29 1.89
N VAL A 36 3.61 -4.36 3.18
CA VAL A 36 2.21 -4.51 3.61
C VAL A 36 1.89 -3.50 4.69
N PHE A 37 0.78 -2.79 4.53
CA PHE A 37 0.25 -1.92 5.56
C PHE A 37 -0.57 -2.73 6.56
N LEU A 38 -0.13 -2.69 7.82
CA LEU A 38 -0.84 -3.21 8.96
C LEU A 38 -1.69 -2.08 9.55
N GLY A 39 -2.96 -2.03 9.14
CA GLY A 39 -3.95 -1.20 9.82
C GLY A 39 -4.11 -1.67 11.26
N SER A 40 -4.56 -0.81 12.19
CA SER A 40 -4.71 -1.20 13.60
C SER A 40 -5.92 -2.09 13.86
N GLY A 41 -5.80 -3.05 14.78
CA GLY A 41 -6.90 -3.89 15.25
C GLY A 41 -7.28 -5.02 14.29
N GLY A 42 -8.55 -5.10 13.88
CA GLY A 42 -9.05 -6.15 12.97
C GLY A 42 -8.33 -6.19 11.62
N HIS A 43 -8.00 -5.02 11.06
CA HIS A 43 -7.24 -4.91 9.81
C HIS A 43 -5.83 -5.50 9.91
N THR A 44 -5.19 -5.45 11.09
CA THR A 44 -3.90 -6.09 11.30
C THR A 44 -4.03 -7.59 11.12
N SER A 45 -5.02 -8.19 11.79
CA SER A 45 -5.26 -9.62 11.75
C SER A 45 -5.61 -10.07 10.34
N GLU A 46 -6.45 -9.32 9.63
CA GLU A 46 -6.77 -9.57 8.22
C GLU A 46 -5.50 -9.57 7.35
N ALA A 47 -4.70 -8.50 7.42
CA ALA A 47 -3.48 -8.37 6.64
C ALA A 47 -2.46 -9.46 6.97
N LEU A 48 -2.30 -9.84 8.24
CA LEU A 48 -1.36 -10.88 8.64
C LEU A 48 -1.83 -12.29 8.27
N ALA A 49 -3.13 -12.59 8.35
CA ALA A 49 -3.67 -13.86 7.88
C ALA A 49 -3.43 -14.04 6.38
N LEU A 50 -3.67 -12.99 5.59
CA LEU A 50 -3.33 -12.91 4.17
C LEU A 50 -1.85 -13.20 3.90
N ILE A 51 -0.96 -12.50 4.60
CA ILE A 51 0.49 -12.66 4.43
C ILE A 51 0.94 -14.06 4.86
N SER A 52 0.34 -14.63 5.90
CA SER A 52 0.71 -15.95 6.43
C SER A 52 0.54 -17.08 5.40
N ALA A 53 -0.35 -16.91 4.41
CA ALA A 53 -0.54 -17.85 3.32
C ALA A 53 0.52 -17.71 2.20
N LEU A 54 1.30 -16.63 2.19
CA LEU A 54 2.33 -16.39 1.17
C LEU A 54 3.62 -17.17 1.45
N ASP A 55 4.36 -17.45 0.38
CA ASP A 55 5.70 -18.03 0.43
C ASP A 55 6.75 -16.93 0.68
N PHE A 56 7.37 -16.95 1.85
CA PHE A 56 8.34 -15.93 2.28
C PHE A 56 9.70 -16.05 1.56
N SER A 57 9.97 -17.17 0.89
CA SER A 57 11.16 -17.31 0.04
C SER A 57 11.03 -16.50 -1.26
N ARG A 58 9.82 -16.45 -1.82
CA ARG A 58 9.49 -15.71 -3.04
C ARG A 58 9.25 -14.22 -2.77
N TYR A 59 8.65 -13.89 -1.64
CA TYR A 59 8.33 -12.50 -1.27
C TYR A 59 9.32 -11.98 -0.23
N SER A 60 10.51 -11.57 -0.68
CA SER A 60 11.60 -11.08 0.17
C SER A 60 12.38 -9.92 -0.49
N PRO A 61 12.82 -8.91 0.28
CA PRO A 61 12.52 -8.65 1.70
C PRO A 61 11.08 -8.16 1.92
N ARG A 62 10.60 -8.27 3.16
CA ARG A 62 9.25 -7.81 3.57
C ARG A 62 9.33 -6.54 4.39
N THR A 63 8.44 -5.59 4.12
CA THR A 63 8.34 -4.34 4.89
C THR A 63 6.94 -4.21 5.47
N TYR A 64 6.83 -4.27 6.79
CA TYR A 64 5.57 -4.08 7.50
C TYR A 64 5.44 -2.62 7.86
N VAL A 65 4.50 -1.93 7.22
CA VAL A 65 4.18 -0.53 7.49
C VAL A 65 3.12 -0.49 8.58
N ILE A 66 3.46 0.08 9.73
CA ILE A 66 2.65 0.06 10.94
C ILE A 66 2.25 1.48 11.30
N SER A 67 1.05 1.63 11.85
CA SER A 67 0.56 2.92 12.34
C SER A 67 1.23 3.32 13.65
N GLU A 68 1.52 4.62 13.82
CA GLU A 68 2.06 5.15 15.06
C GLU A 68 1.14 4.86 16.27
N GLY A 69 1.76 4.39 17.35
CA GLY A 69 1.09 3.98 18.58
C GLY A 69 0.52 2.56 18.56
N ASP A 70 0.82 1.76 17.53
CA ASP A 70 0.34 0.37 17.41
C ASP A 70 1.46 -0.65 17.61
N SER A 71 1.90 -0.81 18.86
CA SER A 71 2.92 -1.80 19.25
C SER A 71 2.44 -3.25 19.08
N PHE A 72 1.13 -3.50 19.19
CA PHE A 72 0.55 -4.82 19.03
C PHE A 72 0.70 -5.33 17.59
N SER A 73 0.46 -4.47 16.59
CA SER A 73 0.71 -4.81 15.19
C SER A 73 2.18 -5.12 14.91
N ALA A 74 3.10 -4.36 15.51
CA ALA A 74 4.53 -4.65 15.43
C ALA A 74 4.87 -6.02 16.02
N GLN A 75 4.31 -6.37 17.17
CA GLN A 75 4.55 -7.66 17.81
C GLN A 75 4.01 -8.82 16.96
N LYS A 76 2.76 -8.75 16.51
CA LYS A 76 2.17 -9.80 15.67
C LYS A 76 2.94 -10.03 14.36
N ALA A 77 3.51 -8.98 13.77
CA ALA A 77 4.35 -9.12 12.58
C ALA A 77 5.65 -9.87 12.87
N ARG A 78 6.29 -9.60 14.03
CA ARG A 78 7.48 -10.33 14.47
C ARG A 78 7.16 -11.78 14.77
N ASP A 79 6.04 -12.04 15.45
CA ASP A 79 5.59 -13.40 15.76
C ASP A 79 5.34 -14.20 14.48
N LEU A 80 4.73 -13.59 13.46
CA LEU A 80 4.51 -14.23 12.16
C LEU A 80 5.83 -14.57 11.45
N GLU A 81 6.80 -13.66 11.44
CA GLU A 81 8.12 -13.92 10.85
C GLU A 81 8.82 -15.04 11.60
N LEU A 82 8.79 -15.05 12.94
CA LEU A 82 9.37 -16.12 13.76
C LEU A 82 8.73 -17.49 13.48
N LEU A 83 7.41 -17.55 13.29
CA LEU A 83 6.71 -18.79 12.94
C LEU A 83 7.08 -19.32 11.55
N LYS A 84 7.47 -18.44 10.63
CA LYS A 84 7.82 -18.76 9.24
C LYS A 84 9.33 -18.93 9.03
N GLU A 85 10.15 -18.50 9.98
CA GLU A 85 11.60 -18.69 9.99
C GLU A 85 11.91 -20.19 10.04
N THR A 86 12.26 -20.73 8.88
CA THR A 86 12.59 -22.15 8.67
C THR A 86 14.10 -22.40 8.56
N GLY A 87 14.94 -21.37 8.78
CA GLY A 87 16.39 -21.49 8.72
C GLY A 87 17.16 -20.32 9.36
N ALA A 88 18.42 -20.58 9.72
CA ALA A 88 19.33 -19.68 10.44
C ALA A 88 19.91 -18.53 9.58
N GLY A 89 19.08 -17.89 8.76
CA GLY A 89 19.44 -16.69 8.01
C GLY A 89 19.08 -15.40 8.76
N PRO A 90 19.69 -14.24 8.41
CA PRO A 90 19.29 -12.97 8.99
C PRO A 90 17.84 -12.63 8.63
N ALA A 91 17.12 -12.02 9.58
CA ALA A 91 15.73 -11.59 9.40
C ALA A 91 15.56 -10.72 8.14
N GLN A 92 14.81 -11.24 7.15
CA GLN A 92 14.59 -10.56 5.86
C GLN A 92 13.36 -9.65 5.88
N TYR A 93 13.11 -8.99 7.02
CA TYR A 93 11.99 -8.06 7.17
C TYR A 93 12.39 -6.74 7.82
N THR A 94 11.59 -5.70 7.59
CA THR A 94 11.75 -4.37 8.17
C THR A 94 10.41 -3.88 8.71
N LEU A 95 10.43 -3.27 9.89
CA LEU A 95 9.27 -2.60 10.47
C LEU A 95 9.39 -1.10 10.23
N LEU A 96 8.39 -0.51 9.58
CA LEU A 96 8.34 0.91 9.28
C LEU A 96 7.12 1.54 9.95
N THR A 97 7.33 2.54 10.80
CA THR A 97 6.23 3.23 11.50
C THR A 97 5.85 4.52 10.78
N ILE A 98 4.55 4.75 10.56
CA ILE A 98 4.00 5.95 9.92
C ILE A 98 2.89 6.56 10.80
N PRO A 99 2.83 7.89 10.96
CA PRO A 99 1.76 8.55 11.70
C PRO A 99 0.39 8.28 11.08
N ARG A 100 -0.62 8.09 11.94
CA ARG A 100 -2.00 7.82 11.50
C ARG A 100 -2.59 9.03 10.78
N ALA A 101 -3.18 8.81 9.60
CA ALA A 101 -3.83 9.88 8.84
C ALA A 101 -5.05 10.47 9.58
N ARG A 102 -5.76 9.64 10.35
CA ARG A 102 -6.88 10.05 11.20
C ARG A 102 -6.81 9.34 12.54
N ARG A 103 -6.97 10.09 13.64
CA ARG A 103 -7.09 9.54 14.99
C ARG A 103 -8.49 8.96 15.21
N VAL A 104 -8.61 8.02 16.14
CA VAL A 104 -9.91 7.47 16.54
C VAL A 104 -10.77 8.62 17.10
N HIS A 105 -12.05 8.67 16.72
CA HIS A 105 -13.00 9.75 17.07
C HIS A 105 -12.73 11.15 16.49
N GLN A 106 -11.73 11.33 15.63
CA GLN A 106 -11.52 12.60 14.95
C GLN A 106 -12.58 12.80 13.86
N SER A 107 -13.18 13.99 13.81
CA SER A 107 -14.13 14.36 12.75
C SER A 107 -13.44 14.41 11.38
N LEU A 108 -14.21 14.17 10.31
CA LEU A 108 -13.68 14.21 8.94
C LEU A 108 -13.11 15.59 8.58
N LEU A 109 -13.72 16.67 9.10
CA LEU A 109 -13.26 18.04 8.87
C LEU A 109 -11.93 18.36 9.55
N ALA A 110 -11.67 17.78 10.71
CA ALA A 110 -10.40 17.97 11.42
C ALA A 110 -9.28 17.04 10.92
N THR A 111 -9.58 16.12 9.99
CA THR A 111 -8.64 15.13 9.46
C THR A 111 -7.54 15.68 8.53
N PRO A 112 -7.74 16.75 7.72
CA PRO A 112 -6.73 17.18 6.74
C PRO A 112 -5.32 17.44 7.30
N PRO A 113 -5.14 18.12 8.47
CA PRO A 113 -3.80 18.34 9.01
C PRO A 113 -3.08 17.04 9.40
N THR A 114 -3.77 16.11 10.05
CA THR A 114 -3.18 14.81 10.44
C THR A 114 -2.90 13.94 9.22
N ALA A 115 -3.77 14.00 8.22
CA ALA A 115 -3.56 13.32 6.94
C ALA A 115 -2.35 13.89 6.19
N LEU A 116 -2.13 15.21 6.25
CA LEU A 116 -0.96 15.86 5.66
C LEU A 116 0.34 15.41 6.33
N VAL A 117 0.39 15.35 7.66
CA VAL A 117 1.56 14.83 8.39
C VAL A 117 1.84 13.38 8.02
N SER A 118 0.79 12.55 7.95
CA SER A 118 0.88 11.16 7.47
C SER A 118 1.42 11.08 6.04
N LEU A 119 0.93 11.93 5.14
CA LEU A 119 1.39 12.00 3.75
C LEU A 119 2.87 12.39 3.65
N LEU A 120 3.31 13.42 4.38
CA LEU A 120 4.71 13.85 4.37
C LEU A 120 5.64 12.74 4.87
N SER A 121 5.24 12.00 5.90
CA SER A 121 5.98 10.82 6.37
C SER A 121 6.01 9.71 5.31
N CYS A 122 4.88 9.44 4.64
CA CYS A 122 4.83 8.47 3.53
C CYS A 122 5.78 8.87 2.38
N ILE A 123 5.79 10.15 1.98
CA ILE A 123 6.69 10.66 0.95
C ILE A 123 8.15 10.53 1.40
N TYR A 124 8.47 10.84 2.65
CA TYR A 124 9.83 10.66 3.15
C TYR A 124 10.29 9.21 3.04
N HIS A 125 9.48 8.25 3.51
CA HIS A 125 9.89 6.85 3.54
C HIS A 125 9.79 6.13 2.18
N ILE A 126 8.80 6.45 1.33
CA ILE A 126 8.62 5.81 0.03
C ILE A 126 9.46 6.50 -1.06
N THR A 127 9.54 7.82 -1.02
CA THR A 127 10.25 8.62 -2.02
C THR A 127 11.65 8.96 -1.56
N LEU A 128 11.78 9.88 -0.59
CA LEU A 128 13.06 10.54 -0.29
C LEU A 128 14.13 9.56 0.20
N ALA A 129 13.76 8.61 1.03
CA ALA A 129 14.67 7.58 1.55
C ALA A 129 15.20 6.64 0.46
N HIS A 130 14.54 6.54 -0.69
CA HIS A 130 14.90 5.65 -1.80
C HIS A 130 15.32 6.40 -3.07
N ILE A 131 15.50 7.73 -3.00
CA ILE A 131 16.05 8.49 -4.14
C ILE A 131 17.46 7.97 -4.44
N PRO A 132 17.74 7.55 -5.69
CA PRO A 132 19.07 7.14 -6.08
C PRO A 132 19.99 8.36 -6.06
N PHE A 133 20.99 8.35 -5.19
CA PHE A 133 22.05 9.35 -5.20
C PHE A 133 23.21 8.84 -6.08
N PRO A 134 23.99 9.71 -6.75
CA PRO A 134 25.06 9.30 -7.68
C PRO A 134 26.06 8.29 -7.10
N PHE A 135 26.25 8.31 -5.78
CA PHE A 135 27.20 7.46 -5.06
C PHE A 135 26.55 6.35 -4.21
N ARG A 136 25.22 6.20 -4.25
CA ARG A 136 24.51 5.17 -3.48
C ARG A 136 23.25 4.71 -4.21
N LYS A 137 23.35 3.59 -4.92
CA LYS A 137 22.17 2.88 -5.42
C LYS A 137 21.40 2.33 -4.23
N ARG A 138 20.19 2.84 -4.01
CA ARG A 138 19.25 2.28 -3.04
C ARG A 138 18.22 1.42 -3.79
N PRO A 139 17.85 0.24 -3.27
CA PRO A 139 16.76 -0.52 -3.86
C PRO A 139 15.47 0.29 -3.79
N PRO A 140 14.47 -0.01 -4.64
CA PRO A 140 13.16 0.60 -4.52
C PRO A 140 12.51 0.22 -3.18
N PHE A 141 11.54 1.04 -2.74
CA PHE A 141 10.80 0.79 -1.50
C PHE A 141 10.19 -0.63 -1.43
N ALA A 142 9.51 -1.04 -2.50
CA ALA A 142 9.00 -2.40 -2.68
C ALA A 142 8.59 -2.62 -4.14
N ASP A 143 8.45 -3.88 -4.56
CA ASP A 143 7.83 -4.25 -5.84
C ASP A 143 6.31 -4.29 -5.74
N ILE A 144 5.78 -4.71 -4.59
CA ILE A 144 4.35 -4.86 -4.31
C ILE A 144 4.02 -4.16 -2.99
N LEU A 145 2.95 -3.36 -2.98
CA LEU A 145 2.38 -2.76 -1.78
C LEU A 145 0.96 -3.29 -1.59
N ILE A 146 0.74 -4.06 -0.53
CA ILE A 146 -0.59 -4.53 -0.13
C ILE A 146 -1.16 -3.54 0.90
N LEU A 147 -2.38 -3.08 0.63
CA LEU A 147 -3.12 -2.18 1.49
C LEU A 147 -4.42 -2.83 1.92
N ASN A 148 -4.68 -2.81 3.22
CA ASN A 148 -5.95 -3.18 3.84
C ASN A 148 -6.22 -2.18 4.98
N GLY A 149 -7.43 -1.62 5.02
CA GLY A 149 -7.89 -0.80 6.14
C GLY A 149 -8.01 0.72 5.92
N PRO A 150 -7.77 1.54 6.97
CA PRO A 150 -8.30 2.91 7.09
C PRO A 150 -7.46 3.97 6.35
N GLY A 151 -7.77 5.25 6.57
CA GLY A 151 -7.30 6.39 5.77
C GLY A 151 -5.79 6.53 5.56
N THR A 152 -4.92 5.91 6.36
CA THR A 152 -3.47 5.87 6.09
C THR A 152 -3.14 5.13 4.78
N CYS A 153 -3.99 4.20 4.34
CA CYS A 153 -3.85 3.59 3.01
C CYS A 153 -3.93 4.64 1.89
N PHE A 154 -4.73 5.69 2.08
CA PHE A 154 -4.87 6.78 1.12
C PHE A 154 -3.60 7.61 1.02
N THR A 155 -2.97 7.95 2.15
CA THR A 155 -1.71 8.73 2.15
C THR A 155 -0.55 7.92 1.56
N LEU A 156 -0.48 6.62 1.85
CA LEU A 156 0.46 5.69 1.22
C LEU A 156 0.27 5.63 -0.31
N CYS A 157 -0.97 5.49 -0.76
CA CYS A 157 -1.28 5.46 -2.18
C CYS A 157 -0.87 6.77 -2.87
N ILE A 158 -1.17 7.94 -2.28
CA ILE A 158 -0.75 9.23 -2.84
C ILE A 158 0.78 9.30 -2.97
N ALA A 159 1.54 8.88 -1.96
CA ALA A 159 3.00 8.86 -2.03
C ALA A 159 3.52 7.98 -3.18
N VAL A 160 2.90 6.81 -3.40
CA VAL A 160 3.21 5.96 -4.57
C VAL A 160 2.88 6.67 -5.89
N TYR A 161 1.77 7.41 -5.96
CA TYR A 161 1.41 8.18 -7.16
C TYR A 161 2.38 9.33 -7.43
N ILE A 162 2.87 10.00 -6.39
CA ILE A 162 3.91 11.01 -6.52
C ILE A 162 5.14 10.40 -7.18
N ASN A 163 5.58 9.20 -6.75
CA ASN A 163 6.68 8.50 -7.42
C ASN A 163 6.36 8.17 -8.88
N LYS A 164 5.17 7.64 -9.18
CA LYS A 164 4.74 7.36 -10.56
C LYS A 164 4.79 8.64 -11.42
N PHE A 165 4.27 9.75 -10.91
CA PHE A 165 4.25 11.06 -11.58
C PHE A 165 5.66 11.57 -11.86
N LEU A 166 6.55 11.52 -10.86
CA LEU A 166 7.95 11.92 -10.97
C LEU A 166 8.81 10.94 -11.80
N GLY A 167 8.28 9.79 -12.20
CA GLY A 167 9.03 8.75 -12.93
C GLY A 167 10.02 7.97 -12.07
N LEU A 168 9.83 8.01 -10.75
CA LEU A 168 10.60 7.23 -9.79
C LEU A 168 10.03 5.80 -9.68
N SER A 169 10.82 4.89 -9.08
CA SER A 169 10.33 3.54 -8.81
C SER A 169 9.13 3.58 -7.85
N ALA A 170 8.10 2.80 -8.20
CA ALA A 170 6.85 2.74 -7.48
C ALA A 170 6.34 1.29 -7.45
N PRO A 171 5.90 0.79 -6.28
CA PRO A 171 5.35 -0.55 -6.18
C PRO A 171 4.05 -0.68 -6.97
N ARG A 172 3.71 -1.92 -7.33
CA ARG A 172 2.34 -2.26 -7.72
C ARG A 172 1.45 -2.23 -6.48
N VAL A 173 0.40 -1.43 -6.51
CA VAL A 173 -0.52 -1.27 -5.38
C VAL A 173 -1.67 -2.24 -5.51
N ILE A 174 -1.84 -3.11 -4.51
CA ILE A 174 -2.96 -4.02 -4.38
C ILE A 174 -3.76 -3.60 -3.15
N TYR A 175 -5.01 -3.20 -3.36
CA TYR A 175 -5.93 -2.94 -2.25
C TYR A 175 -6.86 -4.12 -2.07
N ILE A 176 -6.97 -4.59 -0.83
CA ILE A 176 -7.86 -5.68 -0.43
C ILE A 176 -8.89 -5.09 0.50
N GLU A 177 -10.15 -5.07 0.06
CA GLU A 177 -11.26 -4.60 0.90
C GLU A 177 -11.42 -5.51 2.12
N SER A 178 -11.78 -4.90 3.24
CA SER A 178 -11.90 -5.61 4.52
C SER A 178 -12.99 -6.66 4.48
N PHE A 179 -12.75 -7.78 5.16
CA PHE A 179 -13.70 -8.88 5.25
C PHE A 179 -15.03 -8.44 5.86
N ALA A 180 -15.02 -7.47 6.78
CA ALA A 180 -16.22 -6.91 7.39
C ALA A 180 -17.14 -6.15 6.41
N ARG A 181 -16.70 -5.88 5.17
CA ARG A 181 -17.47 -5.15 4.15
C ARG A 181 -18.17 -6.13 3.21
N VAL A 182 -19.37 -6.56 3.58
CA VAL A 182 -20.16 -7.52 2.79
C VAL A 182 -20.94 -6.84 1.66
N GLU A 183 -21.66 -5.75 1.97
CA GLU A 183 -22.65 -5.19 1.04
C GLU A 183 -22.18 -3.94 0.29
N SER A 184 -21.23 -3.20 0.85
CA SER A 184 -20.75 -1.92 0.32
C SER A 184 -19.28 -1.66 0.66
N LEU A 185 -18.57 -1.00 -0.26
CA LEU A 185 -17.17 -0.61 -0.08
C LEU A 185 -16.98 0.34 1.11
N SER A 186 -15.84 0.22 1.77
CA SER A 186 -15.40 1.18 2.78
C SER A 186 -15.12 2.54 2.14
N LEU A 187 -15.06 3.62 2.94
CA LEU A 187 -14.67 4.93 2.43
C LEU A 187 -13.28 4.89 1.79
N SER A 188 -12.32 4.20 2.44
CA SER A 188 -10.99 3.95 1.87
C SER A 188 -11.08 3.20 0.55
N GLY A 189 -11.88 2.13 0.48
CA GLY A 189 -12.07 1.34 -0.74
C GLY A 189 -12.62 2.18 -1.89
N LYS A 190 -13.65 3.00 -1.63
CA LYS A 190 -14.21 3.93 -2.62
C LYS A 190 -13.17 4.93 -3.12
N LEU A 191 -12.37 5.51 -2.22
CA LEU A 191 -11.34 6.49 -2.56
C LEU A 191 -10.18 5.87 -3.33
N LEU A 192 -9.76 4.65 -2.97
CA LEU A 192 -8.58 4.00 -3.54
C LEU A 192 -8.86 3.21 -4.81
N TYR A 193 -10.09 2.77 -5.02
CA TYR A 193 -10.52 1.99 -6.19
C TYR A 193 -10.03 2.53 -7.56
N PRO A 194 -10.09 3.84 -7.87
CA PRO A 194 -9.60 4.36 -9.14
C PRO A 194 -8.06 4.47 -9.21
N PHE A 195 -7.37 4.33 -8.07
CA PHE A 195 -5.93 4.55 -7.95
C PHE A 195 -5.13 3.26 -7.73
N VAL A 196 -5.75 2.11 -7.49
CA VAL A 196 -4.98 0.87 -7.24
C VAL A 196 -4.79 0.07 -8.51
N ASP A 197 -3.66 -0.62 -8.62
CA ASP A 197 -3.35 -1.46 -9.78
C ASP A 197 -4.18 -2.76 -9.75
N ARG A 198 -4.57 -3.23 -8.56
CA ARG A 198 -5.55 -4.31 -8.35
C ARG A 198 -6.44 -3.99 -7.16
N PHE A 199 -7.73 -4.26 -7.31
CA PHE A 199 -8.73 -4.07 -6.26
C PHE A 199 -9.39 -5.41 -6.00
N ILE A 200 -9.18 -5.98 -4.82
CA ILE A 200 -9.65 -7.32 -4.44
C ILE A 200 -10.79 -7.17 -3.44
N VAL A 201 -11.85 -7.94 -3.67
CA VAL A 201 -13.01 -8.06 -2.78
C VAL A 201 -13.16 -9.51 -2.33
N GLN A 202 -13.70 -9.70 -1.13
CA GLN A 202 -13.88 -11.02 -0.52
C GLN A 202 -15.32 -11.54 -0.60
N TRP A 203 -16.22 -10.73 -1.15
CA TRP A 203 -17.64 -11.04 -1.30
C TRP A 203 -18.04 -10.89 -2.77
N GLU A 204 -18.73 -11.89 -3.31
CA GLU A 204 -19.17 -11.91 -4.70
C GLU A 204 -20.14 -10.76 -5.00
N GLN A 205 -21.03 -10.44 -4.05
CA GLN A 205 -22.00 -9.34 -4.17
C GLN A 205 -21.33 -7.97 -4.33
N LEU A 206 -20.11 -7.78 -3.81
CA LEU A 206 -19.34 -6.56 -4.05
C LEU A 206 -18.74 -6.53 -5.45
N GLN A 207 -18.31 -7.68 -5.97
CA GLN A 207 -17.76 -7.75 -7.32
C GLN A 207 -18.80 -7.34 -8.36
N GLU A 208 -20.03 -7.81 -8.22
CA GLU A 208 -21.16 -7.46 -9.09
C GLU A 208 -21.39 -5.94 -9.13
N LYS A 209 -21.21 -5.25 -8.00
CA LYS A 209 -21.42 -3.80 -7.86
C LYS A 209 -20.21 -2.96 -8.26
N VAL A 210 -19.02 -3.55 -8.35
CA VAL A 210 -17.76 -2.81 -8.50
C VAL A 210 -17.00 -3.32 -9.73
N PRO A 211 -17.20 -2.68 -10.89
CA PRO A 211 -16.59 -3.13 -12.15
C PRO A 211 -15.08 -3.34 -12.06
N GLY A 212 -14.57 -4.47 -12.53
CA GLY A 212 -13.14 -4.76 -12.52
C GLY A 212 -12.51 -4.87 -11.12
N ALA A 213 -13.30 -5.02 -10.06
CA ALA A 213 -12.84 -5.65 -8.84
C ALA A 213 -12.65 -7.15 -9.06
N GLU A 214 -11.69 -7.73 -8.35
CA GLU A 214 -11.39 -9.16 -8.41
C GLU A 214 -11.93 -9.86 -7.16
N PHE A 215 -12.89 -10.77 -7.34
CA PHE A 215 -13.30 -11.66 -6.28
C PHE A 215 -12.29 -12.81 -6.14
N ARG A 216 -11.84 -13.08 -4.90
CA ARG A 216 -10.89 -14.15 -4.59
C ARG A 216 -11.33 -15.06 -3.43
N GLY A 217 -12.60 -14.98 -3.04
CA GLY A 217 -13.14 -15.72 -1.90
C GLY A 217 -12.71 -15.16 -0.55
N LEU A 218 -12.87 -15.99 0.48
CA LEU A 218 -12.47 -15.71 1.85
C LEU A 218 -10.94 -15.79 1.97
N LEU A 219 -10.28 -14.66 2.21
CA LEU A 219 -8.83 -14.59 2.27
C LEU A 219 -8.27 -14.51 3.69
N VAL A 220 -9.14 -14.41 4.69
CA VAL A 220 -8.83 -14.24 6.12
C VAL A 220 -9.63 -15.19 6.98
#